data_AF-A0A9J6FQU9-F1
#
_entry.id   AF-A0A9J6FQU9-F1
#
_cell.length_a   1.000
_cell.length_b   1.000
_cell.length_c   1.000
_cell.angle_alpha   90.00
_cell.angle_beta   90.00
_cell.angle_gamma   90.00
#
_symmetry.space_group_name_H-M   'P 1'
#
loop_
_entity.id
_entity.type
_entity.pdbx_description
1 polymer ?
#
loop_
_entity_poly.entity_id
_entity_poly.type
_entity_poly.pdbx_seq_one_letter_code
_entity_poly.pdbx_strand_id
1 'polypeptide(L)'
;MRFYETEDVLSMLRLTTFFQIPANTALVQAIGQMLKHNINTLTLPQLIFLDAHLRSQKSSSSIIDALKIAVPLVFQAQLPIQLNFTNVADVVRCFKFAYGKELDPALVEKMAVCLLSHIPNLEPEQAATLVITTGMNPSSSALVPCVAELIRGCEQVVVDNLSSYPPKTIRAFLASLVRNSRRSRLLEALVHRSLESPWPLWELSLLLECCLKHEYASPGLSEHIAERVVAEQESVIQDRRVSVVSLTNAVAACPKQTELFREAARVLASCREKLDLLELMGPQVFAGVAANLARLQCFPKELLDRAFDEGFLAKARFKVSKRKWPVMLASLLELEQCARIDLKDYQGPLLPDSVRKEALALVAEESSLLVPLKKSLEVALGGEQFVAAGLWTRHGHFIGEGLHFLKGGHLRCRVIRKIGGSCSTLIMFNKEWCLRQ
;
A
#
# COMPACT_ATOMS: atom_id res chain seq x y z
N MET A 1 -39.19 -22.53 -32.04
CA MET A 1 -38.69 -21.91 -30.79
C MET A 1 -39.26 -20.49 -30.73
N ARG A 2 -39.78 -20.04 -29.58
CA ARG A 2 -40.16 -18.62 -29.42
C ARG A 2 -38.86 -17.80 -29.43
N PHE A 3 -38.70 -16.94 -30.43
CA PHE A 3 -37.58 -16.01 -30.49
C PHE A 3 -37.88 -14.88 -29.50
N TYR A 4 -37.29 -14.96 -28.32
CA TYR A 4 -37.23 -13.80 -27.43
C TYR A 4 -36.27 -12.80 -28.05
N GLU A 5 -36.62 -11.51 -27.99
CA GLU A 5 -35.71 -10.48 -28.42
C GLU A 5 -34.47 -10.45 -27.50
N THR A 6 -33.34 -10.00 -28.03
CA THR A 6 -32.08 -9.95 -27.28
C THR A 6 -32.22 -9.20 -25.95
N GLU A 7 -32.99 -8.10 -25.93
CA GLU A 7 -33.27 -7.31 -24.73
C GLU A 7 -34.07 -8.10 -23.68
N ASP A 8 -35.04 -8.91 -24.12
CA ASP A 8 -35.81 -9.79 -23.23
C ASP A 8 -34.89 -10.84 -22.60
N VAL A 9 -33.98 -11.41 -23.39
CA VAL A 9 -33.04 -12.44 -22.89
C VAL A 9 -32.07 -11.84 -21.87
N LEU A 10 -31.55 -10.64 -22.12
CA LEU A 10 -30.69 -9.92 -21.16
C LEU A 10 -31.47 -9.56 -19.87
N SER A 11 -32.73 -9.14 -20.01
CA SER A 11 -33.62 -8.85 -18.88
C SER A 11 -33.91 -10.10 -18.05
N MET A 12 -34.14 -11.25 -18.70
CA MET A 12 -34.29 -12.54 -18.02
C MET A 12 -33.01 -12.94 -17.27
N LEU A 13 -31.82 -12.74 -17.86
CA LEU A 13 -30.56 -12.97 -17.16
C LEU A 13 -30.44 -12.07 -15.92
N ARG A 14 -30.80 -10.79 -16.03
CA ARG A 14 -30.79 -9.86 -14.89
C ARG A 14 -31.71 -10.34 -13.76
N LEU A 15 -32.94 -10.74 -14.09
CA LEU A 15 -33.91 -11.25 -13.11
C LEU A 15 -33.42 -12.52 -12.44
N THR A 16 -32.93 -13.49 -13.20
CA THR A 16 -32.38 -14.74 -12.63
C THR A 16 -31.17 -14.49 -11.73
N THR A 17 -30.30 -13.53 -12.09
CA THR A 17 -29.20 -13.07 -11.23
C THR A 17 -29.72 -12.43 -9.94
N PHE A 18 -30.73 -11.55 -10.04
CA PHE A 18 -31.32 -10.87 -8.89
C PHE A 18 -31.95 -11.83 -7.88
N PHE A 19 -32.70 -12.82 -8.37
CA PHE A 19 -33.29 -13.88 -7.55
C PHE A 19 -32.29 -14.97 -7.12
N GLN A 20 -31.01 -14.82 -7.45
CA GLN A 20 -29.94 -15.77 -7.08
C GLN A 20 -30.22 -17.19 -7.57
N ILE A 21 -30.85 -17.33 -8.74
CA ILE A 21 -31.16 -18.62 -9.35
C ILE A 21 -29.84 -19.28 -9.81
N PRO A 22 -29.56 -20.54 -9.43
CA PRO A 22 -28.33 -21.20 -9.83
C PRO A 22 -28.17 -21.34 -11.35
N ALA A 23 -26.94 -21.14 -11.83
CA ALA A 23 -26.58 -21.21 -13.24
C ALA A 23 -26.84 -22.57 -13.87
N ASN A 24 -26.73 -23.66 -13.11
CA ASN A 24 -26.94 -25.03 -13.59
C ASN A 24 -28.44 -25.40 -13.76
N THR A 25 -29.36 -24.50 -13.43
CA THR A 25 -30.79 -24.72 -13.68
C THR A 25 -31.12 -24.69 -15.17
N ALA A 26 -32.11 -25.47 -15.59
CA ALA A 26 -32.54 -25.53 -16.99
C ALA A 26 -32.92 -24.14 -17.55
N LEU A 27 -33.51 -23.28 -16.71
CA LEU A 27 -33.86 -21.90 -17.06
C LEU A 27 -32.63 -21.07 -17.43
N VAL A 28 -31.62 -21.04 -16.56
CA VAL A 28 -30.40 -20.24 -16.80
C VAL A 28 -29.57 -20.84 -17.94
N GLN A 29 -29.55 -22.17 -18.09
CA GLN A 29 -28.94 -22.82 -19.25
C GLN A 29 -29.61 -22.42 -20.57
N ALA A 30 -30.95 -22.39 -20.61
CA ALA A 30 -31.69 -21.97 -21.80
C ALA A 30 -31.42 -20.50 -22.15
N ILE A 31 -31.41 -19.61 -21.16
CA ILE A 31 -31.02 -18.20 -21.32
C ILE A 31 -29.60 -18.09 -21.87
N GLY A 32 -28.65 -18.84 -21.31
CA GLY A 32 -27.28 -18.89 -21.80
C GLY A 32 -27.18 -19.34 -23.27
N GLN A 33 -27.99 -20.30 -23.72
CA GLN A 33 -27.96 -20.78 -25.11
C GLN A 33 -28.46 -19.71 -26.08
N MET A 34 -29.52 -18.99 -25.70
CA MET A 34 -30.02 -17.86 -26.49
C MET A 34 -28.97 -16.74 -26.58
N LEU A 35 -28.31 -16.41 -25.46
CA LEU A 35 -27.24 -15.41 -25.44
C LEU A 35 -26.03 -15.85 -26.27
N LYS A 36 -25.65 -17.12 -26.22
CA LYS A 36 -24.56 -17.68 -27.03
C LYS A 36 -24.83 -17.52 -28.53
N HIS A 37 -26.06 -17.72 -28.97
CA HIS A 37 -26.43 -17.56 -30.38
C HIS A 37 -26.39 -16.10 -30.85
N ASN A 38 -26.79 -15.18 -29.97
CA ASN A 38 -26.90 -13.75 -30.28
C ASN A 38 -25.67 -12.92 -29.88
N ILE A 39 -24.62 -13.54 -29.32
CA ILE A 39 -23.48 -12.80 -28.74
C ILE A 39 -22.79 -11.86 -29.73
N ASN A 40 -22.69 -12.27 -30.99
CA ASN A 40 -22.04 -11.52 -32.06
C ASN A 40 -22.85 -10.32 -32.57
N THR A 41 -24.13 -10.22 -32.20
CA THR A 41 -25.01 -9.09 -32.57
C THR A 41 -25.21 -8.11 -31.42
N LEU A 42 -24.63 -8.39 -30.25
CA LEU A 42 -24.72 -7.50 -29.10
C LEU A 42 -23.93 -6.21 -29.35
N THR A 43 -24.40 -5.12 -28.75
CA THR A 43 -23.69 -3.84 -28.70
C THR A 43 -22.63 -3.85 -27.59
N LEU A 44 -21.64 -2.95 -27.66
CA LEU A 44 -20.63 -2.80 -26.60
C LEU A 44 -21.24 -2.63 -25.19
N PRO A 45 -22.27 -1.78 -24.97
CA PRO A 45 -22.93 -1.67 -23.66
C PRO A 45 -23.60 -2.98 -23.22
N GLN A 46 -24.26 -3.70 -24.12
CA GLN A 46 -24.89 -4.98 -23.83
C GLN A 46 -23.85 -6.05 -23.46
N LEU A 47 -22.68 -6.08 -24.11
CA LEU A 47 -21.58 -6.99 -23.77
C LEU A 47 -21.00 -6.69 -22.38
N ILE A 48 -20.79 -5.41 -22.05
CA ILE A 48 -20.34 -5.00 -20.71
C ILE A 48 -21.36 -5.41 -19.64
N PHE A 49 -22.64 -5.17 -19.92
CA PHE A 49 -23.75 -5.56 -19.04
C PHE A 49 -23.81 -7.08 -18.84
N LEU A 50 -23.77 -7.84 -19.94
CA LEU A 50 -23.78 -9.29 -19.93
C LEU A 50 -22.65 -9.84 -19.08
N ASP A 51 -21.42 -9.37 -19.29
CA ASP A 51 -20.27 -9.80 -18.52
C ASP A 51 -20.41 -9.53 -17.00
N ALA A 52 -20.96 -8.38 -16.62
CA ALA A 52 -21.21 -8.07 -15.20
C ALA A 52 -22.22 -9.05 -14.58
N HIS A 53 -23.27 -9.42 -15.30
CA HIS A 53 -24.28 -10.37 -14.84
C HIS A 53 -23.76 -11.81 -14.80
N LEU A 54 -22.99 -12.24 -15.80
CA LEU A 54 -22.38 -13.57 -15.82
C LEU A 54 -21.43 -13.78 -14.63
N ARG A 55 -20.70 -12.74 -14.23
CA ARG A 55 -19.81 -12.78 -13.05
C ARG A 55 -20.56 -12.81 -11.72
N SER A 56 -21.78 -12.32 -11.69
CA SER A 56 -22.62 -12.27 -10.48
C SER A 56 -23.40 -13.57 -10.23
N GLN A 57 -23.23 -14.59 -11.09
CA GLN A 57 -23.91 -15.88 -10.97
C GLN A 57 -23.30 -16.74 -9.86
N LYS A 58 -24.16 -17.30 -8.99
CA LYS A 58 -23.77 -18.04 -7.77
C LYS A 58 -23.18 -19.43 -8.03
N SER A 59 -23.36 -19.98 -9.24
CA SER A 59 -22.84 -21.30 -9.63
C SER A 59 -22.23 -21.27 -11.02
N SER A 60 -21.36 -22.24 -11.28
CA SER A 60 -20.77 -22.46 -12.60
C SER A 60 -21.66 -23.35 -13.46
N SER A 61 -21.51 -23.20 -14.77
CA SER A 61 -22.04 -24.14 -15.75
C SER A 61 -21.23 -23.98 -17.03
N SER A 62 -21.12 -25.05 -17.82
CA SER A 62 -20.30 -25.04 -19.04
C SER A 62 -20.64 -23.87 -19.97
N ILE A 63 -21.92 -23.51 -20.07
CA ILE A 63 -22.35 -22.40 -20.93
C ILE A 63 -22.03 -21.03 -20.36
N ILE A 64 -22.24 -20.82 -19.06
CA ILE A 64 -21.94 -19.54 -18.41
C ILE A 64 -20.44 -19.31 -18.42
N ASP A 65 -19.65 -20.35 -18.21
CA ASP A 65 -18.19 -20.25 -18.23
C ASP A 65 -17.67 -20.05 -19.65
N ALA A 66 -18.26 -20.70 -20.66
CA ALA A 66 -17.96 -20.40 -22.07
C ALA A 66 -18.30 -18.94 -22.43
N LEU A 67 -19.43 -18.41 -21.97
CA LEU A 67 -19.82 -17.01 -22.19
C LEU A 67 -18.88 -16.02 -21.49
N LYS A 68 -18.42 -16.30 -20.26
CA LYS A 68 -17.44 -15.47 -19.56
C LYS A 68 -16.12 -15.32 -20.34
N ILE A 69 -15.75 -16.35 -21.11
CA ILE A 69 -14.57 -16.32 -21.99
C ILE A 69 -14.89 -15.62 -23.31
N ALA A 70 -16.05 -15.91 -23.91
CA ALA A 70 -16.42 -15.38 -25.22
C ALA A 70 -16.71 -13.87 -25.22
N VAL A 71 -17.38 -13.35 -24.18
CA VAL A 71 -17.82 -11.94 -24.15
C VAL A 71 -16.64 -10.95 -24.28
N PRO A 72 -15.53 -11.06 -23.54
CA PRO A 72 -14.37 -10.19 -23.73
C PRO A 72 -13.78 -10.25 -25.15
N LEU A 73 -13.76 -11.44 -25.77
CA LEU A 73 -13.23 -11.63 -27.14
C LEU A 73 -14.13 -11.00 -28.20
N VAL A 74 -15.45 -11.19 -28.08
CA VAL A 74 -16.44 -10.58 -28.97
C VAL A 74 -16.41 -9.06 -28.83
N PHE A 75 -16.33 -8.55 -27.60
CA PHE A 75 -16.14 -7.13 -27.33
C PHE A 75 -14.88 -6.60 -28.02
N GLN A 76 -13.75 -7.31 -27.91
CA GLN A 76 -12.50 -6.93 -28.54
C GLN A 76 -12.62 -6.83 -30.07
N ALA A 77 -13.31 -7.78 -30.71
CA ALA A 77 -13.50 -7.80 -32.16
C ALA A 77 -14.46 -6.69 -32.65
N GLN A 78 -15.49 -6.37 -31.86
CA GLN A 78 -16.49 -5.36 -32.23
C GLN A 78 -16.07 -3.92 -31.89
N LEU A 79 -15.16 -3.73 -30.94
CA LEU A 79 -14.74 -2.41 -30.46
C LEU A 79 -14.36 -1.45 -31.61
N PRO A 80 -13.49 -1.83 -32.57
CA PRO A 80 -13.09 -0.90 -33.63
C PRO A 80 -14.22 -0.52 -34.60
N ILE A 81 -15.28 -1.32 -34.63
CA ILE A 81 -16.41 -1.18 -35.56
C ILE A 81 -17.51 -0.32 -34.91
N GLN A 82 -17.81 -0.56 -33.63
CA GLN A 82 -18.93 0.06 -32.93
C GLN A 82 -18.56 1.28 -32.10
N LEU A 83 -17.30 1.41 -31.65
CA LEU A 83 -16.92 2.49 -30.74
C LEU A 83 -16.85 3.82 -31.48
N ASN A 84 -17.70 4.76 -31.08
CA ASN A 84 -17.57 6.15 -31.47
C ASN A 84 -16.50 6.85 -30.61
N PHE A 85 -15.31 7.07 -31.18
CA PHE A 85 -14.21 7.76 -30.51
C PHE A 85 -14.46 9.24 -30.22
N THR A 86 -15.52 9.86 -30.77
CA THR A 86 -15.89 11.24 -30.41
C THR A 86 -16.71 11.31 -29.12
N ASN A 87 -17.35 10.21 -28.72
CA ASN A 87 -18.09 10.14 -27.46
C ASN A 87 -17.16 9.70 -26.31
N VAL A 88 -16.56 10.69 -25.65
CA VAL A 88 -15.62 10.48 -24.53
C VAL A 88 -16.19 9.56 -23.45
N ALA A 89 -17.47 9.70 -23.09
CA ALA A 89 -18.11 8.87 -22.06
C ALA A 89 -18.13 7.37 -22.45
N ASP A 90 -18.39 7.08 -23.72
CA ASP A 90 -18.36 5.71 -24.23
C ASP A 90 -16.93 5.16 -24.29
N VAL A 91 -15.95 6.00 -24.67
CA VAL A 91 -14.53 5.62 -24.68
C VAL A 91 -14.06 5.31 -23.25
N VAL A 92 -14.41 6.11 -22.25
CA VAL A 92 -14.08 5.84 -20.83
C VAL A 92 -14.71 4.51 -20.36
N ARG A 93 -15.98 4.26 -20.69
CA ARG A 93 -16.67 3.02 -20.33
C ARG A 93 -15.99 1.80 -20.97
N CYS A 94 -15.64 1.90 -22.25
CA CYS A 94 -14.98 0.82 -22.99
C CYS A 94 -13.54 0.61 -22.53
N PHE A 95 -12.78 1.68 -22.26
CA PHE A 95 -11.44 1.61 -21.67
C PHE A 95 -11.49 0.88 -20.34
N LYS A 96 -12.45 1.22 -19.46
CA LYS A 96 -12.61 0.55 -18.17
C LYS A 96 -12.79 -0.95 -18.31
N PHE A 97 -13.64 -1.36 -19.24
CA PHE A 97 -13.89 -2.77 -19.50
C PHE A 97 -12.65 -3.46 -20.08
N ALA A 98 -12.06 -2.89 -21.13
CA ALA A 98 -10.90 -3.47 -21.81
C ALA A 98 -9.69 -3.61 -20.89
N TYR A 99 -9.39 -2.56 -20.11
CA TYR A 99 -8.28 -2.54 -19.17
C TYR A 99 -8.49 -3.58 -18.05
N GLY A 100 -9.68 -3.62 -17.45
CA GLY A 100 -10.00 -4.57 -16.38
C GLY A 100 -10.15 -6.02 -16.84
N LYS A 101 -10.24 -6.27 -18.15
CA LYS A 101 -10.27 -7.60 -18.76
C LYS A 101 -8.94 -8.01 -19.38
N GLU A 102 -7.92 -7.16 -19.29
CA GLU A 102 -6.61 -7.41 -19.90
C GLU A 102 -6.73 -7.75 -21.40
N LEU A 103 -7.57 -6.99 -22.11
CA LEU A 103 -7.68 -7.11 -23.56
C LEU A 103 -6.39 -6.64 -24.25
N ASP A 104 -6.32 -6.86 -25.58
CA ASP A 104 -5.18 -6.47 -26.40
C ASP A 104 -4.65 -5.06 -26.07
N PRO A 105 -3.38 -4.94 -25.63
CA PRO A 105 -2.75 -3.67 -25.29
C PRO A 105 -2.83 -2.62 -26.41
N ALA A 106 -2.82 -3.02 -27.69
CA ALA A 106 -2.92 -2.09 -28.80
C ALA A 106 -4.30 -1.39 -28.86
N LEU A 107 -5.37 -2.11 -28.50
CA LEU A 107 -6.72 -1.52 -28.42
C LEU A 107 -6.85 -0.59 -27.22
N VAL A 108 -6.27 -0.99 -26.09
CA VAL A 108 -6.20 -0.13 -24.88
C VAL A 108 -5.41 1.14 -25.18
N GLU A 109 -4.29 1.04 -25.90
CA GLU A 109 -3.48 2.18 -26.34
C GLU A 109 -4.27 3.12 -27.24
N LYS A 110 -4.99 2.60 -28.24
CA LYS A 110 -5.83 3.41 -29.13
C LYS A 110 -6.88 4.23 -28.36
N MET A 111 -7.55 3.62 -27.38
CA MET A 111 -8.47 4.35 -26.50
C MET A 111 -7.73 5.35 -25.60
N ALA A 112 -6.55 4.99 -25.09
CA ALA A 112 -5.76 5.89 -24.26
C ALA A 112 -5.32 7.15 -25.01
N VAL A 113 -4.85 7.02 -26.25
CA VAL A 113 -4.48 8.14 -27.12
C VAL A 113 -5.67 9.07 -27.37
N CYS A 114 -6.85 8.51 -27.63
CA CYS A 114 -8.07 9.29 -27.79
C CYS A 114 -8.46 10.03 -26.50
N LEU A 115 -8.39 9.40 -25.34
CA LEU A 115 -8.69 10.05 -24.06
C LEU A 115 -7.64 11.11 -23.69
N LEU A 116 -6.37 10.88 -24.05
CA LEU A 116 -5.27 11.81 -23.79
C LEU A 116 -5.51 13.16 -24.47
N SER A 117 -6.01 13.17 -25.71
CA SER A 117 -6.34 14.40 -26.42
C SER A 117 -7.55 15.16 -25.84
N HIS A 118 -8.33 14.51 -24.98
CA HIS A 118 -9.54 15.08 -24.36
C HIS A 118 -9.38 15.39 -22.87
N ILE A 119 -8.19 15.20 -22.27
CA ILE A 119 -7.95 15.45 -20.82
C ILE A 119 -8.54 16.78 -20.33
N PRO A 120 -8.33 17.93 -20.99
CA PRO A 120 -8.84 19.21 -20.50
C PRO A 120 -10.37 19.28 -20.39
N ASN A 121 -11.07 18.43 -21.15
CA ASN A 121 -12.53 18.37 -21.23
C ASN A 121 -13.11 17.17 -20.48
N LEU A 122 -12.29 16.37 -19.80
CA LEU A 122 -12.79 15.23 -19.01
C LEU A 122 -13.55 15.75 -17.79
N GLU A 123 -14.73 15.18 -17.56
CA GLU A 123 -15.43 15.39 -16.30
C GLU A 123 -14.62 14.78 -15.15
N PRO A 124 -14.65 15.38 -13.94
CA PRO A 124 -13.96 14.84 -12.77
C PRO A 124 -14.31 13.36 -12.50
N GLU A 125 -15.58 12.97 -12.66
CA GLU A 125 -16.02 11.58 -12.47
C GLU A 125 -15.40 10.60 -13.47
N GLN A 126 -15.17 11.06 -14.71
CA GLN A 126 -14.53 10.27 -15.77
C GLN A 126 -13.04 10.07 -15.44
N ALA A 127 -12.33 11.14 -15.05
CA ALA A 127 -10.94 11.06 -14.62
C ALA A 127 -10.77 10.14 -13.40
N ALA A 128 -11.64 10.29 -12.40
CA ALA A 128 -11.67 9.42 -11.22
C ALA A 128 -11.87 7.94 -11.59
N THR A 129 -12.77 7.67 -12.54
CA THR A 129 -13.02 6.31 -13.04
C THR A 129 -11.78 5.69 -13.64
N LEU A 130 -11.01 6.44 -14.44
CA LEU A 130 -9.78 5.97 -15.08
C LEU A 130 -8.68 5.67 -14.04
N VAL A 131 -8.46 6.59 -13.08
CA VAL A 131 -7.49 6.42 -12.00
C VAL A 131 -7.83 5.21 -11.12
N ILE A 132 -9.09 5.07 -10.70
CA ILE A 132 -9.54 3.94 -9.88
C ILE A 132 -9.40 2.63 -10.66
N THR A 133 -9.83 2.60 -11.91
CA THR A 133 -9.78 1.37 -12.74
C THR A 133 -8.35 0.88 -12.88
N THR A 134 -7.43 1.78 -13.24
CA THR A 134 -6.03 1.40 -13.47
C THR A 134 -5.29 1.04 -12.19
N GLY A 135 -5.62 1.67 -11.06
CA GLY A 135 -5.04 1.29 -9.76
C GLY A 135 -5.61 -0.02 -9.20
N MET A 136 -6.87 -0.36 -9.50
CA MET A 136 -7.52 -1.56 -8.97
C MET A 136 -7.19 -2.84 -9.75
N ASN A 137 -6.78 -2.72 -11.02
CA ASN A 137 -6.52 -3.83 -11.93
C ASN A 137 -5.07 -3.73 -12.46
N PRO A 138 -4.07 -4.36 -11.84
CA PRO A 138 -2.72 -4.40 -12.40
C PRO A 138 -2.76 -5.13 -13.75
N SER A 139 -2.39 -4.46 -14.84
CA SER A 139 -2.47 -4.99 -16.21
C SER A 139 -1.17 -4.74 -16.96
N SER A 140 -0.83 -5.60 -17.92
CA SER A 140 0.31 -5.40 -18.83
C SER A 140 0.20 -4.10 -19.62
N SER A 141 -1.03 -3.63 -19.90
CA SER A 141 -1.29 -2.34 -20.54
C SER A 141 -0.82 -1.15 -19.69
N ALA A 142 -0.52 -1.33 -18.39
CA ALA A 142 0.13 -0.31 -17.57
C ALA A 142 1.52 0.10 -18.07
N LEU A 143 2.19 -0.77 -18.82
CA LEU A 143 3.52 -0.54 -19.37
C LEU A 143 3.49 0.32 -20.65
N VAL A 144 2.30 0.50 -21.25
CA VAL A 144 2.13 1.33 -22.44
C VAL A 144 2.32 2.80 -22.06
N PRO A 145 3.26 3.54 -22.70
CA PRO A 145 3.57 4.92 -22.35
C PRO A 145 2.35 5.86 -22.38
N CYS A 146 1.50 5.77 -23.41
CA CYS A 146 0.29 6.60 -23.53
C CYS A 146 -0.71 6.36 -22.41
N VAL A 147 -0.80 5.13 -21.88
CA VAL A 147 -1.64 4.83 -20.71
C VAL A 147 -1.07 5.50 -19.47
N ALA A 148 0.26 5.43 -19.27
CA ALA A 148 0.89 6.11 -18.14
C ALA A 148 0.72 7.64 -18.21
N GLU A 149 0.81 8.24 -19.40
CA GLU A 149 0.54 9.65 -19.62
C GLU A 149 -0.91 10.04 -19.34
N LEU A 150 -1.87 9.26 -19.85
CA LEU A 150 -3.28 9.46 -19.59
C LEU A 150 -3.56 9.47 -18.09
N ILE A 151 -3.04 8.48 -17.35
CA ILE A 151 -3.26 8.38 -15.92
C ILE A 151 -2.63 9.55 -15.16
N ARG A 152 -1.43 10.02 -15.55
CA ARG A 152 -0.87 11.25 -14.95
C ARG A 152 -1.77 12.47 -15.18
N GLY A 153 -2.33 12.62 -16.38
CA GLY A 153 -3.27 13.68 -16.69
C GLY A 153 -4.56 13.59 -15.87
N CYS A 154 -5.15 12.39 -15.80
CA CYS A 154 -6.35 12.17 -14.99
C CYS A 154 -6.09 12.34 -13.49
N GLU A 155 -4.93 11.94 -12.98
CA GLU A 155 -4.54 12.20 -11.59
C GLU A 155 -4.52 13.69 -11.29
N GLN A 156 -4.01 14.52 -12.21
CA GLN A 156 -4.02 15.97 -12.04
C GLN A 156 -5.46 16.51 -11.95
N VAL A 157 -6.34 16.11 -12.87
CA VAL A 157 -7.77 16.50 -12.84
C VAL A 157 -8.43 16.07 -11.52
N VAL A 158 -8.11 14.87 -11.02
CA VAL A 158 -8.61 14.38 -9.72
C VAL A 158 -8.09 15.22 -8.56
N VAL A 159 -6.80 15.57 -8.56
CA VAL A 159 -6.20 16.42 -7.51
C VAL A 159 -6.84 17.80 -7.50
N ASP A 160 -7.02 18.42 -8.66
CA ASP A 160 -7.60 19.76 -8.80
C ASP A 160 -9.06 19.81 -8.31
N ASN A 161 -9.78 18.68 -8.40
CA ASN A 161 -11.18 18.56 -8.00
C ASN A 161 -11.37 17.77 -6.70
N LEU A 162 -10.31 17.56 -5.91
CA LEU A 162 -10.32 16.60 -4.80
C LEU A 162 -11.45 16.86 -3.79
N SER A 163 -11.69 18.13 -3.47
CA SER A 163 -12.72 18.58 -2.52
C SER A 163 -14.15 18.23 -2.95
N SER A 164 -14.41 18.08 -4.26
CA SER A 164 -15.74 17.78 -4.80
C SER A 164 -16.17 16.32 -4.64
N TYR A 165 -15.22 15.41 -4.45
CA TYR A 165 -15.53 13.98 -4.43
C TYR A 165 -16.16 13.52 -3.11
N PRO A 166 -17.17 12.62 -3.18
CA PRO A 166 -17.78 12.05 -1.99
C PRO A 166 -16.83 11.06 -1.28
N PRO A 167 -17.03 10.78 0.01
CA PRO A 167 -16.18 9.88 0.79
C PRO A 167 -16.00 8.48 0.17
N LYS A 168 -17.04 7.96 -0.50
CA LYS A 168 -16.98 6.67 -1.19
C LYS A 168 -15.93 6.66 -2.31
N THR A 169 -15.81 7.75 -3.05
CA THR A 169 -14.83 7.90 -4.14
C THR A 169 -13.42 8.07 -3.57
N ILE A 170 -13.27 8.84 -2.49
CA ILE A 170 -11.99 8.95 -1.75
C ILE A 170 -11.51 7.58 -1.27
N ARG A 171 -12.40 6.77 -0.70
CA ARG A 171 -12.07 5.40 -0.29
C ARG A 171 -11.63 4.54 -1.47
N ALA A 172 -12.25 4.70 -2.64
CA ALA A 172 -11.87 3.98 -3.85
C ALA A 172 -10.48 4.39 -4.35
N PHE A 173 -10.09 5.67 -4.23
CA PHE A 173 -8.72 6.12 -4.49
C PHE A 173 -7.72 5.48 -3.54
N LEU A 174 -8.00 5.46 -2.23
CA LEU A 174 -7.11 4.81 -1.28
C LEU A 174 -6.96 3.32 -1.57
N ALA A 175 -8.06 2.61 -1.84
CA ALA A 175 -8.02 1.21 -2.21
C ALA A 175 -7.20 0.95 -3.49
N SER A 176 -7.26 1.86 -4.47
CA SER A 176 -6.48 1.76 -5.70
C SER A 176 -4.98 2.00 -5.44
N LEU A 177 -4.63 2.95 -4.56
CA LEU A 177 -3.26 3.21 -4.14
C LEU A 177 -2.66 2.06 -3.30
N VAL A 178 -3.45 1.38 -2.48
CA VAL A 178 -3.01 0.16 -1.75
C VAL A 178 -2.69 -0.99 -2.70
N ARG A 179 -3.24 -1.02 -3.91
CA ARG A 179 -2.95 -2.08 -4.90
C ARG A 179 -1.83 -1.68 -5.86
N ASN A 180 -1.78 -0.43 -6.26
CA ASN A 180 -0.75 0.11 -7.14
C ASN A 180 0.57 0.38 -6.39
N SER A 181 1.71 0.23 -7.06
CA SER A 181 3.05 0.56 -6.53
C SER A 181 3.63 1.85 -7.12
N ARG A 182 2.90 2.51 -8.01
CA ARG A 182 3.31 3.79 -8.60
C ARG A 182 3.16 4.91 -7.58
N ARG A 183 4.22 5.70 -7.40
CA ARG A 183 4.16 6.97 -6.66
C ARG A 183 3.16 7.89 -7.36
N SER A 184 2.14 8.30 -6.62
CA SER A 184 1.01 9.06 -7.15
C SER A 184 0.94 10.42 -6.46
N ARG A 185 0.85 11.49 -7.26
CA ARG A 185 0.59 12.85 -6.74
C ARG A 185 -0.72 12.93 -5.95
N LEU A 186 -1.65 12.01 -6.24
CA LEU A 186 -2.91 11.88 -5.52
C LEU A 186 -2.68 11.54 -4.04
N LEU A 187 -1.67 10.72 -3.71
CA LEU A 187 -1.37 10.40 -2.31
C LEU A 187 -0.98 11.65 -1.52
N GLU A 188 -0.10 12.49 -2.09
CA GLU A 188 0.32 13.75 -1.48
C GLU A 188 -0.86 14.69 -1.27
N ALA A 189 -1.71 14.85 -2.29
CA ALA A 189 -2.90 15.68 -2.20
C ALA A 189 -3.91 15.17 -1.15
N LEU A 190 -4.08 13.85 -1.03
CA LEU A 190 -4.93 13.23 0.01
C LEU A 190 -4.35 13.45 1.41
N VAL A 191 -3.03 13.37 1.58
CA VAL A 191 -2.36 13.71 2.84
C VAL A 191 -2.59 15.17 3.19
N HIS A 192 -2.35 16.10 2.26
CA HIS A 192 -2.59 17.53 2.49
C HIS A 192 -4.03 17.81 2.91
N ARG A 193 -5.00 17.23 2.20
CA ARG A 193 -6.41 17.34 2.56
C ARG A 193 -6.73 16.81 3.96
N SER A 194 -6.09 15.71 4.37
CA SER A 194 -6.30 15.14 5.71
C SER A 194 -5.75 16.01 6.85
N LEU A 195 -4.77 16.87 6.54
CA LEU A 195 -4.21 17.85 7.47
C LEU A 195 -5.07 19.11 7.57
N GLU A 196 -5.65 19.56 6.44
CA GLU A 196 -6.53 20.73 6.39
C GLU A 196 -7.93 20.46 6.95
N SER A 197 -8.46 19.26 6.71
CA SER A 197 -9.78 18.84 7.17
C SER A 197 -9.64 17.54 7.96
N PRO A 198 -9.97 17.51 9.26
CA PRO A 198 -9.72 16.35 10.10
C PRO A 198 -10.62 15.18 9.69
N TRP A 199 -10.02 14.11 9.20
CA TRP A 199 -10.74 12.88 8.89
C TRP A 199 -11.01 12.06 10.16
N PRO A 200 -12.05 11.20 10.17
CA PRO A 200 -12.19 10.19 11.20
C PRO A 200 -10.97 9.27 11.25
N LEU A 201 -10.51 8.89 12.45
CA LEU A 201 -9.30 8.07 12.64
C LEU A 201 -9.31 6.75 11.86
N TRP A 202 -10.48 6.15 11.65
CA TRP A 202 -10.61 4.91 10.90
C TRP A 202 -10.44 5.13 9.38
N GLU A 203 -10.81 6.29 8.84
CA GLU A 203 -10.52 6.66 7.44
C GLU A 203 -9.03 6.98 7.28
N LEU A 204 -8.50 7.73 8.24
CA LEU A 204 -7.09 8.09 8.30
C LEU A 204 -6.19 6.86 8.37
N SER A 205 -6.61 5.80 9.08
CA SER A 205 -5.89 4.52 9.15
C SER A 205 -5.59 3.90 7.78
N LEU A 206 -6.52 4.02 6.82
CA LEU A 206 -6.34 3.52 5.46
C LEU A 206 -5.39 4.41 4.64
N LEU A 207 -5.47 5.72 4.83
CA LEU A 207 -4.52 6.66 4.22
C LEU A 207 -3.08 6.40 4.72
N LEU A 208 -2.91 6.21 6.03
CA LEU A 208 -1.60 5.90 6.62
C LEU A 208 -1.04 4.54 6.15
N GLU A 209 -1.90 3.55 5.89
CA GLU A 209 -1.47 2.29 5.25
C GLU A 209 -0.96 2.53 3.82
N CYS A 210 -1.61 3.42 3.06
CA CYS A 210 -1.11 3.86 1.76
C CYS A 210 0.27 4.54 1.89
N CYS A 211 0.41 5.47 2.85
CA CYS A 211 1.67 6.16 3.11
C CYS A 211 2.80 5.17 3.39
N LEU A 212 2.57 4.19 4.28
CA LEU A 212 3.55 3.15 4.58
C LEU A 212 3.94 2.35 3.33
N LYS A 213 2.96 1.91 2.53
CA LYS A 213 3.22 1.12 1.32
C LYS A 213 4.05 1.89 0.29
N HIS A 214 3.79 3.19 0.15
CA HIS A 214 4.49 4.07 -0.81
C HIS A 214 5.73 4.74 -0.22
N GLU A 215 6.16 4.32 0.99
CA GLU A 215 7.32 4.88 1.68
C GLU A 215 7.21 6.40 1.88
N TYR A 216 5.99 6.91 2.01
CA TYR A 216 5.70 8.31 2.20
C TYR A 216 5.65 8.63 3.69
N ALA A 217 6.48 9.59 4.12
CA ALA A 217 6.48 10.13 5.47
C ALA A 217 6.80 11.62 5.43
N SER A 218 6.15 12.39 6.31
CA SER A 218 6.50 13.80 6.54
C SER A 218 6.46 14.13 8.03
N PRO A 219 7.29 15.08 8.50
CA PRO A 219 7.26 15.53 9.90
C PRO A 219 5.90 16.10 10.30
N GLY A 220 5.26 16.87 9.40
CA GLY A 220 3.94 17.46 9.65
C GLY A 220 2.84 16.42 9.80
N LEU A 221 2.86 15.37 8.96
CA LEU A 221 1.94 14.25 9.12
C LEU A 221 2.17 13.52 10.44
N SER A 222 3.42 13.19 10.77
CA SER A 222 3.74 12.44 11.99
C SER A 222 3.31 13.19 13.26
N GLU A 223 3.54 14.51 13.30
CA GLU A 223 3.11 15.39 14.38
C GLU A 223 1.58 15.48 14.47
N HIS A 224 0.89 15.70 13.35
CA HIS A 224 -0.58 15.70 13.33
C HIS A 224 -1.17 14.38 13.84
N ILE A 225 -0.64 13.23 13.42
CA ILE A 225 -1.11 11.93 13.93
C ILE A 225 -0.85 11.79 15.43
N ALA A 226 0.30 12.24 15.93
CA ALA A 226 0.58 12.22 17.36
C ALA A 226 -0.43 13.06 18.16
N GLU A 227 -0.75 14.28 17.71
CA GLU A 227 -1.78 15.14 18.31
C GLU A 227 -3.15 14.45 18.33
N ARG A 228 -3.56 13.87 17.20
CA ARG A 228 -4.84 13.16 17.07
C ARG A 228 -4.91 11.93 17.99
N VAL A 229 -3.82 11.16 18.11
CA VAL A 229 -3.76 9.98 19.00
C VAL A 229 -3.97 10.37 20.46
N VAL A 230 -3.34 11.47 20.91
CA VAL A 230 -3.49 11.97 22.29
C VAL A 230 -4.88 12.53 22.52
N ALA A 231 -5.37 13.38 21.59
CA ALA A 231 -6.66 14.04 21.72
C ALA A 231 -7.85 13.05 21.69
N GLU A 232 -7.75 11.97 20.92
CA GLU A 232 -8.83 11.00 20.70
C GLU A 232 -8.50 9.60 21.25
N GLN A 233 -7.81 9.54 22.40
CA GLN A 233 -7.36 8.30 23.02
C GLN A 233 -8.44 7.21 23.16
N GLU A 234 -9.68 7.59 23.52
CA GLU A 234 -10.79 6.64 23.68
C GLU A 234 -11.15 5.96 22.36
N SER A 235 -11.22 6.73 21.27
CA SER A 235 -11.46 6.21 19.93
C SER A 235 -10.32 5.32 19.46
N VAL A 236 -9.06 5.69 19.76
CA VAL A 236 -7.89 4.87 19.43
C VAL A 236 -7.94 3.52 20.12
N ILE A 237 -8.38 3.47 21.38
CA ILE A 237 -8.45 2.23 22.17
C ILE A 237 -9.67 1.39 21.77
N GLN A 238 -10.86 1.99 21.71
CA GLN A 238 -12.13 1.26 21.64
C GLN A 238 -12.62 0.98 20.20
N ASP A 239 -12.37 1.87 19.23
CA ASP A 239 -12.88 1.67 17.86
C ASP A 239 -12.02 0.62 17.13
N ARG A 240 -12.61 -0.56 16.90
CA ARG A 240 -11.95 -1.68 16.21
C ARG A 240 -11.55 -1.37 14.76
N ARG A 241 -12.13 -0.34 14.14
CA ARG A 241 -11.79 0.08 12.77
C ARG A 241 -10.52 0.92 12.72
N VAL A 242 -10.09 1.49 13.85
CA VAL A 242 -8.86 2.28 13.96
C VAL A 242 -7.67 1.34 14.08
N SER A 243 -6.74 1.43 13.12
CA SER A 243 -5.54 0.59 13.05
C SER A 243 -4.43 1.13 13.94
N VAL A 244 -4.16 0.45 15.05
CA VAL A 244 -3.00 0.78 15.92
C VAL A 244 -1.69 0.67 15.13
N VAL A 245 -1.60 -0.28 14.20
CA VAL A 245 -0.41 -0.47 13.35
C VAL A 245 -0.15 0.75 12.49
N SER A 246 -1.18 1.25 11.78
CA SER A 246 -1.04 2.38 10.88
C SER A 246 -0.68 3.66 11.63
N LEU A 247 -1.30 3.88 12.80
CA LEU A 247 -0.99 5.03 13.65
C LEU A 247 0.43 4.95 14.21
N THR A 248 0.84 3.82 14.79
CA THR A 248 2.20 3.65 15.32
C THR A 248 3.25 3.84 14.24
N ASN A 249 3.05 3.26 13.05
CA ASN A 249 3.97 3.43 11.93
C ASN A 249 4.08 4.89 11.49
N ALA A 250 2.96 5.61 11.42
CA ALA A 250 2.94 7.01 11.01
C ALA A 250 3.67 7.93 12.02
N VAL A 251 3.40 7.76 13.33
CA VAL A 251 4.06 8.56 14.37
C VAL A 251 5.56 8.24 14.44
N ALA A 252 5.93 6.96 14.28
CA ALA A 252 7.33 6.52 14.33
C ALA A 252 8.11 6.78 13.02
N ALA A 253 7.47 7.28 11.96
CA ALA A 253 8.13 7.53 10.69
C ALA A 253 9.05 8.76 10.73
N CYS A 254 8.66 9.82 11.44
CA CYS A 254 9.48 11.02 11.69
C CYS A 254 9.42 11.39 13.18
N PRO A 255 10.02 10.59 14.07
CA PRO A 255 9.89 10.77 15.51
C PRO A 255 10.59 12.04 15.97
N LYS A 256 9.91 12.85 16.79
CA LYS A 256 10.52 13.97 17.52
C LYS A 256 10.67 13.61 19.00
N GLN A 257 11.74 14.06 19.64
CA GLN A 257 11.96 13.85 21.08
C GLN A 257 11.17 14.85 21.94
N THR A 258 9.85 14.89 21.78
CA THR A 258 8.93 15.77 22.53
C THR A 258 7.99 14.96 23.40
N GLU A 259 7.39 15.57 24.42
CA GLU A 259 6.40 14.88 25.28
C GLU A 259 5.18 14.39 24.50
N LEU A 260 4.75 15.15 23.48
CA LEU A 260 3.64 14.75 22.60
C LEU A 260 3.84 13.35 21.99
N PHE A 261 5.02 13.09 21.42
CA PHE A 261 5.32 11.80 20.79
C PHE A 261 5.40 10.67 21.83
N ARG A 262 5.92 10.96 23.02
CA ARG A 262 5.96 10.00 24.13
C ARG A 262 4.56 9.66 24.64
N GLU A 263 3.70 10.67 24.76
CA GLU A 263 2.31 10.49 25.18
C GLU A 263 1.50 9.71 24.14
N ALA A 264 1.63 10.05 22.85
CA ALA A 264 1.04 9.28 21.77
C ALA A 264 1.49 7.81 21.80
N ALA A 265 2.79 7.55 22.04
CA ALA A 265 3.30 6.19 22.17
C ALA A 265 2.72 5.44 23.38
N ARG A 266 2.51 6.11 24.52
CA ARG A 266 1.84 5.52 25.70
C ARG A 266 0.39 5.15 25.41
N VAL A 267 -0.36 5.99 24.68
CA VAL A 267 -1.74 5.69 24.24
C VAL A 267 -1.76 4.50 23.29
N LEU A 268 -0.84 4.44 22.32
CA LEU A 268 -0.75 3.30 21.40
C LEU A 268 -0.37 1.99 22.12
N ALA A 269 0.53 2.08 23.10
CA ALA A 269 0.92 0.96 23.95
C ALA A 269 -0.22 0.46 24.87
N SER A 270 -1.18 1.32 25.23
CA SER A 270 -2.31 0.93 26.09
C SER A 270 -3.40 0.15 25.35
N CYS A 271 -3.33 0.04 24.02
CA CYS A 271 -4.27 -0.69 23.15
C CYS A 271 -4.11 -2.23 23.27
N ARG A 272 -4.20 -2.78 24.49
CA ARG A 272 -3.89 -4.19 24.82
C ARG A 272 -4.60 -5.20 23.93
N GLU A 273 -5.93 -5.11 23.81
CA GLU A 273 -6.72 -6.05 22.98
C GLU A 273 -6.26 -6.09 21.52
N LYS A 274 -5.91 -4.93 20.95
CA LYS A 274 -5.44 -4.82 19.56
C LYS A 274 -4.04 -5.42 19.42
N LEU A 275 -3.15 -5.17 20.38
CA LEU A 275 -1.80 -5.71 20.40
C LEU A 275 -1.80 -7.24 20.58
N ASP A 276 -2.67 -7.77 21.43
CA ASP A 276 -2.83 -9.21 21.66
C ASP A 276 -3.35 -9.91 20.39
N LEU A 277 -4.31 -9.29 19.68
CA LEU A 277 -4.79 -9.80 18.40
C LEU A 277 -3.67 -9.78 17.33
N LEU A 278 -2.82 -8.76 17.32
CA LEU A 278 -1.70 -8.65 16.38
C LEU A 278 -0.64 -9.72 16.65
N GLU A 279 -0.27 -9.94 17.92
CA GLU A 279 0.65 -11.00 18.32
C GLU A 279 0.14 -12.35 17.83
N LEU A 280 -1.16 -12.61 18.01
CA LEU A 280 -1.78 -13.85 17.58
C LEU A 280 -1.87 -13.96 16.06
N MET A 281 -2.33 -12.94 15.33
CA MET A 281 -2.64 -13.04 13.89
C MET A 281 -1.46 -12.75 12.97
N GLY A 282 -0.54 -11.87 13.38
CA GLY A 282 0.60 -11.42 12.60
C GLY A 282 1.80 -11.09 13.49
N PRO A 283 2.54 -12.10 13.98
CA PRO A 283 3.72 -11.90 14.84
C PRO A 283 4.74 -10.91 14.27
N GLN A 284 4.93 -10.90 12.94
CA GLN A 284 5.82 -9.95 12.27
C GLN A 284 5.34 -8.49 12.37
N VAL A 285 4.03 -8.27 12.39
CA VAL A 285 3.43 -6.93 12.52
C VAL A 285 3.53 -6.48 13.98
N PHE A 286 3.27 -7.38 14.92
CA PHE A 286 3.48 -7.13 16.35
C PHE A 286 4.93 -6.70 16.65
N ALA A 287 5.92 -7.44 16.16
CA ALA A 287 7.33 -7.09 16.33
C ALA A 287 7.67 -5.71 15.74
N GLY A 288 7.11 -5.38 14.56
CA GLY A 288 7.26 -4.06 13.95
C GLY A 288 6.64 -2.93 14.78
N VAL A 289 5.45 -3.14 15.34
CA VAL A 289 4.80 -2.18 16.25
C VAL A 289 5.63 -1.98 17.51
N ALA A 290 6.13 -3.05 18.13
CA ALA A 290 6.99 -2.97 19.31
C ALA A 290 8.29 -2.19 19.03
N ALA A 291 8.94 -2.47 17.90
CA ALA A 291 10.11 -1.71 17.45
C ALA A 291 9.81 -0.22 17.23
N ASN A 292 8.66 0.11 16.64
CA ASN A 292 8.25 1.50 16.43
C ASN A 292 7.89 2.23 17.73
N LEU A 293 7.30 1.54 18.71
CA LEU A 293 7.11 2.11 20.05
C LEU A 293 8.45 2.40 20.73
N ALA A 294 9.44 1.52 20.58
CA ALA A 294 10.78 1.74 21.09
C ALA A 294 11.48 2.95 20.42
N ARG A 295 11.29 3.17 19.11
CA ARG A 295 11.75 4.39 18.42
C ARG A 295 11.14 5.67 18.99
N LEU A 296 9.94 5.58 19.58
CA LEU A 296 9.25 6.67 20.26
C LEU A 296 9.62 6.78 21.75
N GLN A 297 10.66 6.08 22.19
CA GLN A 297 11.11 6.00 23.59
C GLN A 297 10.05 5.42 24.54
N CYS A 298 9.19 4.54 24.02
CA CYS A 298 8.18 3.82 24.81
C CYS A 298 8.54 2.34 24.89
N PHE A 299 8.83 1.89 26.11
CA PHE A 299 9.29 0.52 26.38
C PHE A 299 8.37 -0.20 27.39
N PRO A 300 7.13 -0.55 27.03
CA PRO A 300 6.26 -1.31 27.93
C PRO A 300 6.90 -2.67 28.24
N LYS A 301 7.12 -2.96 29.52
CA LYS A 301 7.81 -4.18 29.96
C LYS A 301 7.13 -5.43 29.41
N GLU A 302 5.80 -5.47 29.46
CA GLU A 302 5.02 -6.61 28.98
C GLU A 302 5.13 -6.81 27.46
N LEU A 303 5.44 -5.77 26.68
CA LEU A 303 5.70 -5.93 25.25
C LEU A 303 7.11 -6.46 24.99
N LEU A 304 8.11 -5.98 25.73
CA LEU A 304 9.48 -6.48 25.63
C LEU A 304 9.56 -7.95 26.03
N ASP A 305 8.96 -8.30 27.17
CA ASP A 305 8.95 -9.67 27.70
C ASP A 305 8.32 -10.64 26.68
N ARG A 306 7.22 -10.24 26.03
CA ARG A 306 6.57 -11.05 24.99
C ARG A 306 7.33 -11.10 23.68
N ALA A 307 7.88 -9.99 23.21
CA ALA A 307 8.60 -9.92 21.94
C ALA A 307 9.89 -10.75 21.93
N PHE A 308 10.53 -10.89 23.10
CA PHE A 308 11.75 -11.68 23.27
C PHE A 308 11.52 -13.06 23.89
N ASP A 309 10.27 -13.45 24.16
CA ASP A 309 9.95 -14.78 24.68
C ASP A 309 10.33 -15.89 23.68
N GLU A 310 11.04 -16.91 24.15
CA GLU A 310 11.47 -18.02 23.30
C GLU A 310 10.27 -18.81 22.75
N GLY A 311 9.20 -18.94 23.53
CA GLY A 311 7.97 -19.60 23.11
C GLY A 311 7.28 -18.86 21.97
N PHE A 312 7.19 -17.53 22.05
CA PHE A 312 6.71 -16.66 20.99
C PHE A 312 7.58 -16.80 19.73
N LEU A 313 8.90 -16.68 19.85
CA LEU A 313 9.83 -16.76 18.71
C LEU A 313 9.77 -18.12 18.01
N ALA A 314 9.70 -19.21 18.77
CA ALA A 314 9.56 -20.56 18.22
C ALA A 314 8.25 -20.71 17.43
N LYS A 315 7.12 -20.28 17.99
CA LYS A 315 5.81 -20.30 17.30
C LYS A 315 5.80 -19.40 16.05
N ALA A 316 6.38 -18.21 16.16
CA ALA A 316 6.46 -17.26 15.07
C ALA A 316 7.27 -17.80 13.88
N ARG A 317 8.36 -18.52 14.14
CA ARG A 317 9.20 -19.13 13.08
C ARG A 317 8.42 -20.08 12.17
N PHE A 318 7.45 -20.82 12.72
CA PHE A 318 6.60 -21.72 11.93
C PHE A 318 5.42 -21.00 11.28
N LYS A 319 4.89 -19.96 11.93
CA LYS A 319 3.69 -19.24 11.46
C LYS A 319 4.01 -18.20 10.39
N VAL A 320 5.13 -17.50 10.52
CA VAL A 320 5.51 -16.41 9.62
C VAL A 320 6.12 -17.01 8.35
N SER A 321 5.70 -16.52 7.19
CA SER A 321 6.24 -17.01 5.92
C SER A 321 7.72 -16.67 5.77
N LYS A 322 8.45 -17.50 5.01
CA LYS A 322 9.88 -17.28 4.71
C LYS A 322 10.21 -15.87 4.19
N ARG A 323 9.26 -15.22 3.50
CA ARG A 323 9.41 -13.85 3.00
C ARG A 323 9.26 -12.78 4.08
N LYS A 324 8.45 -13.02 5.10
CA LYS A 324 8.15 -12.05 6.17
C LYS A 324 9.03 -12.25 7.42
N TRP A 325 9.64 -13.42 7.54
CA TRP A 325 10.53 -13.74 8.66
C TRP A 325 11.74 -12.79 8.75
N PRO A 326 12.47 -12.48 7.66
CA PRO A 326 13.55 -11.50 7.70
C PRO A 326 13.12 -10.12 8.20
N VAL A 327 11.93 -9.66 7.77
CA VAL A 327 11.36 -8.37 8.20
C VAL A 327 11.10 -8.37 9.71
N MET A 328 10.54 -9.46 10.24
CA MET A 328 10.33 -9.62 11.68
C MET A 328 11.65 -9.61 12.45
N LEU A 329 12.67 -10.35 11.98
CA LEU A 329 13.98 -10.37 12.61
C LEU A 329 14.65 -9.00 12.63
N ALA A 330 14.54 -8.23 11.55
CA ALA A 330 15.03 -6.86 11.50
C ALA A 330 14.34 -5.96 12.54
N SER A 331 13.02 -6.06 12.68
CA SER A 331 12.26 -5.32 13.71
C SER A 331 12.65 -5.73 15.13
N LEU A 332 12.82 -7.02 15.40
CA LEU A 332 13.22 -7.52 16.71
C LEU A 332 14.65 -7.09 17.08
N LEU A 333 15.57 -7.13 16.12
CA LEU A 333 16.93 -6.66 16.32
C LEU A 333 16.94 -5.16 16.63
N GLU A 334 16.13 -4.37 15.92
CA GLU A 334 15.97 -2.95 16.20
C GLU A 334 15.36 -2.68 17.59
N LEU A 335 14.38 -3.48 18.01
CA LEU A 335 13.81 -3.40 19.36
C LEU A 335 14.87 -3.66 20.43
N GLU A 336 15.67 -4.74 20.27
CA GLU A 336 16.77 -5.08 21.19
C GLU A 336 17.78 -3.92 21.27
N GLN A 337 18.11 -3.37 20.11
CA GLN A 337 19.04 -2.27 19.96
C GLN A 337 18.57 -0.99 20.67
N CYS A 338 17.32 -0.58 20.47
CA CYS A 338 16.72 0.54 21.18
C CYS A 338 16.71 0.30 22.69
N ALA A 339 16.30 -0.90 23.14
CA ALA A 339 16.29 -1.22 24.56
C ALA A 339 17.69 -1.10 25.18
N ARG A 340 18.74 -1.65 24.54
CA ARG A 340 20.13 -1.56 25.05
C ARG A 340 20.69 -0.15 25.08
N ILE A 341 20.23 0.75 24.21
CA ILE A 341 20.74 2.12 24.12
C ILE A 341 20.00 3.03 25.10
N ASP A 342 18.67 2.97 25.10
CA ASP A 342 17.83 3.95 25.79
C ASP A 342 17.49 3.54 27.23
N LEU A 343 17.45 2.23 27.53
CA LEU A 343 17.23 1.72 28.88
C LEU A 343 18.58 1.41 29.54
N LYS A 344 19.15 2.42 30.20
CA LYS A 344 20.31 2.24 31.09
C LYS A 344 19.92 1.22 32.17
N ASP A 345 20.66 0.12 32.27
CA ASP A 345 20.45 -0.98 33.21
C ASP A 345 19.27 -1.93 32.92
N TYR A 346 18.85 -2.06 31.66
CA TYR A 346 17.87 -3.09 31.28
C TYR A 346 18.36 -4.51 31.60
N GLN A 347 17.67 -5.17 32.54
CA GLN A 347 17.89 -6.56 32.95
C GLN A 347 16.83 -7.53 32.40
N GLY A 348 15.96 -7.05 31.51
CA GLY A 348 14.91 -7.88 30.91
C GLY A 348 15.45 -8.83 29.84
N PRO A 349 14.57 -9.67 29.27
CA PRO A 349 14.96 -10.61 28.22
C PRO A 349 15.46 -9.86 26.98
N LEU A 350 16.37 -10.51 26.27
CA LEU A 350 16.96 -10.06 25.01
C LEU A 350 16.79 -11.19 24.00
N LEU A 351 17.11 -10.92 22.73
CA LEU A 351 17.05 -11.96 21.71
C LEU A 351 17.99 -13.12 22.04
N PRO A 352 17.52 -14.39 21.92
CA PRO A 352 18.40 -15.54 22.02
C PRO A 352 19.54 -15.45 21.02
N ASP A 353 20.74 -15.89 21.40
CA ASP A 353 21.95 -15.73 20.58
C ASP A 353 21.84 -16.30 19.18
N SER A 354 21.11 -17.41 19.00
CA SER A 354 20.86 -18.03 17.69
C SER A 354 20.04 -17.11 16.77
N VAL A 355 18.93 -16.57 17.29
CA VAL A 355 18.04 -15.65 16.57
C VAL A 355 18.74 -14.32 16.30
N ARG A 356 19.50 -13.83 17.27
CA ARG A 356 20.27 -12.59 17.15
C ARG A 356 21.35 -12.69 16.05
N LYS A 357 22.10 -13.80 16.01
CA LYS A 357 23.08 -14.06 14.95
C LYS A 357 22.42 -14.15 13.57
N GLU A 358 21.27 -14.81 13.47
CA GLU A 358 20.49 -14.87 12.23
C GLU A 358 20.06 -13.47 11.78
N ALA A 359 19.52 -12.64 12.68
CA ALA A 359 19.11 -11.28 12.38
C ALA A 359 20.30 -10.39 11.94
N LEU A 360 21.45 -10.49 12.62
CA LEU A 360 22.66 -9.75 12.26
C LEU A 360 23.20 -10.15 10.88
N ALA A 361 23.17 -11.45 10.55
CA ALA A 361 23.60 -11.94 9.25
C ALA A 361 22.72 -11.38 8.12
N LEU A 362 21.40 -11.34 8.31
CA LEU A 362 20.46 -10.76 7.34
C LEU A 362 20.72 -9.28 7.11
N VAL A 363 20.89 -8.49 8.18
CA VAL A 363 21.21 -7.07 8.05
C VAL A 363 22.55 -6.88 7.33
N ALA A 364 23.56 -7.71 7.62
CA ALA A 364 24.86 -7.64 6.96
C ALA A 364 24.79 -7.95 5.46
N GLU A 365 23.93 -8.89 5.05
CA GLU A 365 23.71 -9.20 3.63
C GLU A 365 23.02 -8.03 2.91
N GLU A 366 21.95 -7.46 3.47
CA GLU A 366 21.29 -6.26 2.90
C GLU A 366 22.24 -5.06 2.78
N SER A 367 23.12 -4.92 3.77
CA SER A 367 24.12 -3.86 3.86
C SER A 367 25.16 -3.90 2.74
N SER A 368 25.53 -5.11 2.30
CA SER A 368 26.47 -5.31 1.19
C SER A 368 25.95 -4.79 -0.15
N LEU A 369 24.64 -4.54 -0.27
CA LEU A 369 23.99 -4.02 -1.47
C LEU A 369 23.93 -2.47 -1.53
N LEU A 370 24.24 -1.77 -0.43
CA LEU A 370 24.10 -0.31 -0.30
C LEU A 370 25.30 0.51 -0.83
N VAL A 371 26.16 -0.10 -1.63
CA VAL A 371 27.40 0.49 -2.18
C VAL A 371 27.26 1.74 -3.10
N PRO A 372 26.12 2.12 -3.74
CA PRO A 372 26.15 3.19 -4.75
C PRO A 372 26.36 4.63 -4.25
N LEU A 373 26.06 4.95 -2.97
CA LEU A 373 25.97 6.34 -2.49
C LEU A 373 27.31 6.94 -2.05
N LYS A 374 28.27 6.11 -1.61
CA LYS A 374 29.56 6.56 -1.10
C LYS A 374 30.26 7.48 -2.10
N LYS A 375 30.46 7.02 -3.33
CA LYS A 375 31.22 7.75 -4.35
C LYS A 375 30.58 9.10 -4.72
N SER A 376 29.25 9.16 -4.75
CA SER A 376 28.51 10.40 -4.98
C SER A 376 28.65 11.38 -3.81
N LEU A 377 28.64 10.90 -2.57
CA LEU A 377 28.84 11.72 -1.38
C LEU A 377 30.27 12.23 -1.26
N GLU A 378 31.27 11.42 -1.62
CA GLU A 378 32.69 11.83 -1.65
C GLU A 378 32.92 12.98 -2.62
N VAL A 379 32.32 12.89 -3.82
CA VAL A 379 32.36 13.97 -4.83
C VAL A 379 31.66 15.23 -4.30
N ALA A 380 30.46 15.08 -3.72
CA ALA A 380 29.69 16.22 -3.21
C ALA A 380 30.34 16.92 -2.01
N LEU A 381 31.11 16.20 -1.19
CA LEU A 381 31.72 16.70 0.05
C LEU A 381 33.21 17.02 -0.11
N GLY A 382 33.78 16.85 -1.29
CA GLY A 382 35.17 17.24 -1.59
C GLY A 382 36.23 16.27 -1.09
N GLY A 383 35.91 14.97 -0.95
CA GLY A 383 36.89 13.91 -0.71
C GLY A 383 36.42 12.77 0.21
N GLU A 384 37.10 11.63 0.12
CA GLU A 384 36.82 10.40 0.89
C GLU A 384 36.94 10.57 2.40
N GLN A 385 37.76 11.51 2.86
CA GLN A 385 37.98 11.80 4.28
C GLN A 385 36.71 12.25 5.03
N PHE A 386 35.69 12.70 4.30
CA PHE A 386 34.42 13.16 4.86
C PHE A 386 33.32 12.09 4.88
N VAL A 387 33.56 10.90 4.33
CA VAL A 387 32.56 9.85 4.20
C VAL A 387 33.11 8.50 4.67
N ALA A 388 32.53 7.95 5.72
CA ALA A 388 32.72 6.55 6.09
C ALA A 388 31.48 5.75 5.68
N ALA A 389 31.68 4.54 5.16
CA ALA A 389 30.57 3.65 4.80
C ALA A 389 30.75 2.28 5.43
N GLY A 390 29.66 1.53 5.54
CA GLY A 390 29.70 0.16 6.05
C GLY A 390 30.01 0.06 7.55
N LEU A 391 29.60 1.06 8.33
CA LEU A 391 29.95 1.16 9.75
C LEU A 391 29.04 0.26 10.59
N TRP A 392 29.62 -0.33 11.63
CA TRP A 392 28.87 -1.10 12.63
C TRP A 392 29.02 -0.47 14.01
N THR A 393 27.92 -0.36 14.74
CA THR A 393 27.99 0.01 16.16
C THR A 393 28.30 -1.23 17.01
N ARG A 394 28.78 -1.00 18.23
CA ARG A 394 29.02 -2.06 19.23
C ARG A 394 27.81 -2.95 19.52
N HIS A 395 26.61 -2.45 19.24
CA HIS A 395 25.34 -3.15 19.46
C HIS A 395 24.78 -3.78 18.18
N GLY A 396 25.57 -3.84 17.11
CA GLY A 396 25.19 -4.48 15.85
C GLY A 396 24.31 -3.63 14.93
N HIS A 397 24.32 -2.30 15.07
CA HIS A 397 23.61 -1.45 14.12
C HIS A 397 24.47 -1.27 12.89
N PHE A 398 23.91 -1.55 11.73
CA PHE A 398 24.52 -1.15 10.48
C PHE A 398 24.22 0.31 10.15
N ILE A 399 25.27 1.01 9.73
CA ILE A 399 25.27 2.40 9.29
C ILE A 399 25.81 2.39 7.85
N GLY A 400 24.93 2.64 6.88
CA GLY A 400 25.26 2.67 5.46
C GLY A 400 26.33 3.71 5.17
N GLU A 401 26.02 4.97 5.44
CA GLU A 401 26.95 6.09 5.27
C GLU A 401 26.94 7.01 6.50
N GLY A 402 28.13 7.35 6.96
CA GLY A 402 28.42 8.33 7.99
C GLY A 402 29.19 9.50 7.42
N LEU A 403 28.66 10.71 7.56
CA LEU A 403 29.34 11.94 7.19
C LEU A 403 30.16 12.45 8.37
N HIS A 404 31.44 12.73 8.13
CA HIS A 404 32.35 13.34 9.07
C HIS A 404 32.43 14.84 8.82
N PHE A 405 32.05 15.66 9.79
CA PHE A 405 32.29 17.09 9.75
C PHE A 405 33.21 17.51 10.91
N LEU A 406 34.24 18.31 10.60
CA LEU A 406 35.04 19.03 11.57
C LEU A 406 34.36 20.38 11.86
N LYS A 407 33.82 20.55 13.07
CA LYS A 407 33.43 21.87 13.56
C LYS A 407 34.13 22.11 14.90
N GLY A 408 35.14 22.99 14.90
CA GLY A 408 35.86 23.40 16.12
C GLY A 408 36.68 22.28 16.80
N GLY A 409 37.30 21.38 16.04
CA GLY A 409 38.17 20.31 16.59
C GLY A 409 37.45 19.06 17.10
N HIS A 410 36.11 19.05 17.13
CA HIS A 410 35.31 17.86 17.46
C HIS A 410 34.66 17.26 16.20
N LEU A 411 34.88 15.95 16.01
CA LEU A 411 34.26 15.16 14.96
C LEU A 411 32.81 14.86 15.33
N ARG A 412 31.85 15.31 14.51
CA ARG A 412 30.46 14.86 14.57
C ARG A 412 30.19 13.90 13.42
N CYS A 413 29.63 12.72 13.71
CA CYS A 413 29.14 11.79 12.71
C CYS A 413 27.65 12.03 12.44
N ARG A 414 27.28 12.26 11.19
CA ARG A 414 25.89 12.25 10.73
C ARG A 414 25.61 10.96 9.98
N VAL A 415 24.69 10.14 10.48
CA VAL A 415 24.32 8.87 9.85
C VAL A 415 23.13 9.07 8.93
N ILE A 416 23.26 8.58 7.69
CA ILE A 416 22.14 8.36 6.78
C ILE A 416 21.78 6.87 6.91
N ARG A 417 20.67 6.56 7.60
CA ARG A 417 20.19 5.19 7.74
C ARG A 417 19.03 4.99 6.76
N LYS A 418 19.14 4.04 5.84
CA LYS A 418 17.97 3.50 5.13
C LYS A 418 17.38 2.40 6.01
N ILE A 419 16.30 2.69 6.73
CA ILE A 419 15.66 1.72 7.63
C ILE A 419 14.38 1.26 6.96
N GLY A 420 14.33 -0.01 6.56
CA GLY A 420 13.09 -0.69 6.18
C GLY A 420 12.23 0.08 5.18
N GLY A 421 12.73 0.29 3.96
CA GLY A 421 11.99 0.88 2.84
C GLY A 421 11.63 2.36 3.00
N SER A 422 10.95 2.76 4.08
CA SER A 422 10.43 4.11 4.26
C SER A 422 11.42 5.03 4.94
N CYS A 423 11.96 5.95 4.15
CA CYS A 423 12.66 7.17 4.57
C CYS A 423 14.04 7.01 5.24
N SER A 424 14.99 7.80 4.75
CA SER A 424 16.30 7.98 5.38
C SER A 424 16.15 8.80 6.65
N THR A 425 16.24 8.18 7.83
CA THR A 425 16.25 8.93 9.09
C THR A 425 17.66 9.43 9.39
N LEU A 426 17.77 10.72 9.68
CA LEU A 426 19.02 11.37 10.09
C LEU A 426 19.23 11.14 11.58
N ILE A 427 20.19 10.29 11.96
CA ILE A 427 20.52 10.03 13.37
C ILE A 427 21.93 10.58 13.64
N MET A 428 22.06 11.40 14.68
CA MET A 428 23.36 11.89 15.14
C MET A 428 23.93 10.91 16.17
N PHE A 429 25.10 10.32 15.87
CA PHE A 429 25.85 9.52 16.84
C PHE A 429 27.13 10.24 17.27
N ASN A 430 27.51 10.08 18.54
CA ASN A 430 28.79 10.53 19.06
C ASN A 430 29.88 9.49 18.74
N LYS A 431 31.12 9.93 18.48
CA LYS A 431 32.22 9.13 17.90
C LYS A 431 32.57 7.85 18.69
N GLU A 432 32.25 7.80 19.98
CA GLU A 432 32.54 6.67 20.88
C GLU A 432 31.74 5.38 20.60
N TRP A 433 30.78 5.40 19.67
CA TRP A 433 29.83 4.31 19.46
C TRP A 433 30.06 3.47 18.19
N CYS A 434 30.97 3.89 17.31
CA CYS A 434 31.23 3.22 16.03
C CYS A 434 32.60 2.54 16.02
N LEU A 435 32.62 1.24 15.72
CA LEU A 435 33.85 0.50 15.46
C LEU A 435 34.10 0.51 13.95
N ARG A 436 35.32 0.88 13.52
CA ARG A 436 35.81 0.57 12.17
C ARG A 436 36.36 -0.86 12.22
N GLN A 437 35.93 -1.72 11.31
CA GLN A 437 36.73 -2.91 10.95
C GLN A 437 37.83 -2.47 9.99
#